data_AF-A0AAU5BF65-F1
#
_entry.id   AF-A0AAU5BF65-F1
#
_cell.length_a   1.000
_cell.length_b   1.000
_cell.length_c   1.000
_cell.angle_alpha   90.00
_cell.angle_beta   90.00
_cell.angle_gamma   90.00
#
_symmetry.space_group_name_H-M   'P 1'
#
loop_
_entity.id
_entity.type
_entity.pdbx_description
1 polymer ?
#
loop_
_entity_poly.entity_id
_entity_poly.type
_entity_poly.pdbx_seq_one_letter_code
_entity_poly.pdbx_strand_id
1 'polypeptide(L)' 'MTRSTHVQMWRDISLKPDDSYDNKTFTACFSGSTSNGEWSEVGSGVMKNVYLQIMKIGGSAFGPQFTVNSVSVDTTKADG' A
#
# COMPACT_ATOMS: atom_id res chain seq x y z
N MET A 1 -12.95 -16.13 -7.55
CA MET A 1 -11.88 -15.85 -6.57
C MET A 1 -11.32 -14.47 -6.84
N THR A 2 -11.03 -13.71 -5.78
CA THR A 2 -10.34 -12.42 -5.85
C THR A 2 -8.96 -12.60 -6.49
N ARG A 3 -8.58 -11.69 -7.41
CA ARG A 3 -7.30 -11.78 -8.15
C ARG A 3 -6.39 -10.56 -7.97
N SER A 4 -6.89 -9.51 -7.32
CA SER A 4 -6.15 -8.27 -7.14
C SER A 4 -6.61 -7.55 -5.88
N THR A 5 -5.74 -6.70 -5.35
CA THR A 5 -6.08 -5.72 -4.32
C THR A 5 -5.47 -4.38 -4.67
N HIS A 6 -6.20 -3.30 -4.41
CA HIS A 6 -5.72 -1.93 -4.58
C HIS A 6 -5.28 -1.40 -3.23
N VAL A 7 -4.02 -1.01 -3.13
CA VAL A 7 -3.45 -0.44 -1.92
C VAL A 7 -3.09 1.01 -2.20
N GLN A 8 -3.67 1.91 -1.40
CA GLN A 8 -3.40 3.33 -1.42
C GLN A 8 -2.38 3.67 -0.33
N MET A 9 -1.39 4.48 -0.68
CA MET A 9 -0.57 5.19 0.29
C MET A 9 -1.23 6.53 0.59
N TRP A 10 -1.37 6.81 1.89
CA TRP A 10 -1.89 8.06 2.43
C TRP A 10 -0.80 8.76 3.21
N ARG A 11 -0.83 10.09 3.17
CA ARG A 11 -0.03 10.94 4.03
C ARG A 11 -0.90 11.42 5.18
N ASP A 12 -0.51 11.10 6.40
CA ASP A 12 -1.12 11.60 7.62
C ASP A 12 -0.68 13.03 7.90
N ILE A 13 -1.65 13.93 7.99
CA ILE A 13 -1.44 15.36 8.20
C ILE A 13 -2.16 15.81 9.46
N SER A 14 -1.38 16.20 10.46
CA SER A 14 -1.93 16.68 11.71
C SER A 14 -2.94 17.81 11.49
N LEU A 15 -4.16 17.61 12.03
CA LEU A 15 -5.27 18.57 12.02
C LEU A 15 -5.83 18.90 10.63
N LYS A 16 -5.60 18.05 9.62
CA LYS A 16 -6.14 18.21 8.25
C LYS A 16 -6.56 16.86 7.68
N PRO A 17 -7.37 16.85 6.60
CA PRO A 17 -7.58 15.63 5.83
C PRO A 17 -6.26 15.08 5.29
N ASP A 18 -6.16 13.75 5.25
CA ASP A 18 -5.02 13.05 4.68
C ASP A 18 -4.97 13.20 3.15
N ASP A 19 -3.77 13.32 2.61
CA ASP A 19 -3.55 13.38 1.17
C ASP A 19 -3.33 11.97 0.60
N SER A 20 -4.03 11.63 -0.48
CA SER A 20 -3.76 10.42 -1.24
C SER A 20 -2.48 10.61 -2.05
N TYR A 21 -1.47 9.76 -1.83
CA TYR A 21 -0.19 9.86 -2.52
C TYR A 21 -0.14 9.01 -3.80
N ASP A 22 -0.27 7.69 -3.66
CA ASP A 22 -0.16 6.75 -4.79
C ASP A 22 -1.02 5.49 -4.58
N ASN A 23 -1.52 4.91 -5.67
CA ASN A 23 -2.33 3.71 -5.66
C ASN A 23 -1.67 2.60 -6.48
N LYS A 24 -1.44 1.44 -5.87
CA LYS A 24 -0.86 0.28 -6.55
C LYS A 24 -1.80 -0.92 -6.53
N THR A 25 -1.78 -1.68 -7.63
CA THR A 25 -2.52 -2.93 -7.75
C THR A 25 -1.60 -4.11 -7.52
N PHE A 26 -1.95 -4.97 -6.58
CA PHE A 26 -1.19 -6.17 -6.22
C PHE A 26 -1.97 -7.45 -6.53
N THR A 27 -1.30 -8.45 -7.10
CA THR A 27 -1.94 -9.70 -7.56
C THR A 27 -1.23 -10.97 -7.06
N ALA A 28 0.08 -10.94 -6.85
CA ALA A 28 0.89 -12.13 -6.51
C ALA A 28 0.51 -12.76 -5.15
N CYS A 29 0.04 -11.96 -4.19
CA CYS A 29 -0.47 -12.42 -2.90
C CYS A 29 -1.67 -13.38 -3.01
N PHE A 30 -2.44 -13.33 -4.09
CA PHE A 30 -3.57 -14.24 -4.32
C PHE A 30 -3.13 -15.61 -4.88
N SER A 31 -1.88 -15.76 -5.32
CA SER A 31 -1.29 -17.03 -5.74
C SER A 31 -0.29 -17.58 -4.73
N GLY A 32 -0.31 -17.09 -3.47
CA GLY A 32 0.59 -17.54 -2.41
C GLY A 32 2.03 -16.99 -2.50
N SER A 33 2.27 -16.01 -3.37
CA SER A 33 3.56 -15.32 -3.51
C SER A 33 3.53 -13.96 -2.82
N THR A 34 4.69 -13.30 -2.68
CA THR A 34 4.76 -11.93 -2.16
C THR A 34 4.51 -10.91 -3.28
N SER A 35 3.66 -9.92 -3.02
CA SER A 35 3.51 -8.74 -3.86
C SER A 35 4.44 -7.64 -3.36
N ASN A 36 5.23 -7.03 -4.25
CA ASN A 36 6.16 -5.95 -3.91
C ASN A 36 5.74 -4.64 -4.58
N GLY A 37 5.91 -3.53 -3.88
CA GLY A 37 5.70 -2.18 -4.42
C GLY A 37 6.77 -1.24 -3.90
N GLU A 38 7.19 -0.29 -4.74
CA GLU A 38 8.19 0.72 -4.42
C GLU A 38 7.54 2.11 -4.51
N TRP A 39 7.79 2.95 -3.52
CA TRP A 39 7.32 4.34 -3.45
C TRP A 39 8.52 5.24 -3.21
N SER A 40 8.72 6.21 -4.08
CA SER A 40 9.79 7.20 -3.95
C SER A 40 9.48 8.20 -2.83
N GLU A 41 10.54 8.83 -2.29
CA GLU A 41 10.48 9.97 -1.36
C GLU A 41 9.91 9.68 0.05
N VAL A 42 9.45 8.44 0.32
CA VAL A 42 8.93 8.02 1.62
C VAL A 42 10.02 8.12 2.70
N GLY A 43 9.69 8.72 3.83
CA GLY A 43 10.63 8.95 4.95
C GLY A 43 11.43 10.25 4.84
N SER A 44 11.37 10.96 3.71
CA SER A 44 12.02 12.25 3.50
C SER A 44 11.02 13.39 3.32
N GLY A 45 11.43 14.61 3.68
CA GLY A 45 10.66 15.83 3.42
C GLY A 45 9.19 15.75 3.86
N VAL A 46 8.29 15.85 2.88
CA VAL A 46 6.84 15.93 3.06
C VAL A 46 6.24 14.55 3.40
N MET A 47 6.87 13.44 3.03
CA MET A 47 6.34 12.07 3.13
C MET A 47 6.84 11.29 4.35
N LYS A 48 6.84 11.92 5.53
CA LYS A 48 7.33 11.32 6.79
C LYS A 48 6.28 10.50 7.57
N ASN A 49 5.01 10.88 7.47
CA ASN A 49 3.91 10.20 8.14
C ASN A 49 3.01 9.60 7.07
N VAL A 50 3.23 8.33 6.75
CA VAL A 50 2.45 7.63 5.72
C VAL A 50 1.90 6.32 6.26
N TYR A 51 0.76 5.89 5.72
CA TYR A 51 0.19 4.59 5.98
C TYR A 51 -0.39 3.99 4.69
N LEU A 52 -0.60 2.68 4.73
CA LEU A 52 -1.19 1.93 3.63
C LEU A 52 -2.63 1.56 3.98
N GLN A 53 -3.53 1.72 3.01
CA GLN A 53 -4.92 1.30 3.12
C GLN A 53 -5.31 0.45 1.93
N ILE A 54 -6.00 -0.67 2.19
CA ILE A 54 -6.63 -1.48 1.15
C ILE A 54 -7.95 -0.82 0.75
N MET A 55 -8.02 -0.38 -0.51
CA MET A 55 -9.19 0.33 -1.04
C MET A 55 -10.20 -0.60 -1.70
N LYS A 56 -9.70 -1.62 -2.40
CA LYS A 56 -10.53 -2.56 -3.15
C LYS A 56 -9.92 -3.94 -3.13
N ILE A 57 -10.75 -4.96 -3.04
CA ILE A 57 -10.39 -6.37 -3.12
C ILE A 57 -11.17 -6.95 -4.29
N GLY A 58 -10.47 -7.36 -5.35
CA GLY A 58 -11.09 -7.88 -6.58
C GLY A 58 -11.89 -6.81 -7.33
N GLY A 59 -11.46 -5.55 -7.26
CA GLY A 59 -12.13 -4.41 -7.90
C GLY A 59 -13.32 -3.82 -7.12
N SER A 60 -13.68 -4.41 -5.97
CA SER A 60 -14.78 -3.93 -5.13
C SER A 60 -14.29 -3.39 -3.79
N ALA A 61 -14.89 -2.29 -3.31
CA ALA A 61 -14.71 -1.79 -1.95
C ALA A 61 -15.59 -2.53 -0.92
N PHE A 62 -16.53 -3.36 -1.41
CA PHE A 62 -17.41 -4.18 -0.60
C PHE A 62 -17.17 -5.66 -0.89
N GLY A 63 -17.24 -6.51 0.13
CA GLY A 63 -17.19 -7.96 -0.03
C GLY A 63 -16.00 -8.61 0.68
N PRO A 64 -15.16 -9.39 -0.02
CA PRO A 64 -14.24 -10.33 0.60
C PRO A 64 -13.29 -9.65 1.59
N GLN A 65 -13.04 -10.32 2.72
CA GLN A 65 -12.04 -9.90 3.70
C GLN A 65 -10.64 -10.29 3.21
N PHE A 66 -9.66 -9.41 3.44
CA PHE A 66 -8.26 -9.66 3.11
C PHE A 66 -7.42 -9.33 4.33
N THR A 67 -6.66 -10.31 4.82
CA THR A 67 -5.76 -10.16 5.97
C THR A 67 -4.34 -9.96 5.47
N VAL A 68 -3.71 -8.89 5.91
CA VAL A 68 -2.27 -8.65 5.70
C VAL A 68 -1.54 -9.17 6.92
N ASN A 69 -0.73 -10.22 6.73
CA ASN A 69 0.04 -10.82 7.83
C ASN A 69 1.27 -10.00 8.20
N SER A 70 1.91 -9.36 7.22
CA SER A 70 3.12 -8.57 7.44
C SER A 70 3.25 -7.47 6.38
N VAL A 71 3.75 -6.32 6.80
CA VAL A 71 4.25 -5.26 5.93
C VAL A 71 5.71 -5.05 6.31
N SER A 72 6.61 -5.18 5.35
CA SER A 72 8.05 -5.00 5.54
C SER A 72 8.54 -3.90 4.60
N VAL A 73 9.38 -3.01 5.14
CA VAL A 73 10.15 -2.06 4.34
C VAL A 73 11.45 -2.75 3.96
N ASP A 74 11.70 -2.89 2.66
CA ASP A 74 13.00 -3.35 2.17
C ASP A 74 13.98 -2.17 2.21
N THR A 75 14.92 -2.19 3.16
CA THR A 75 16.02 -1.21 3.25
C THR A 75 17.31 -1.72 2.63
N THR A 76 17.29 -2.92 2.04
CA THR A 76 18.48 -3.58 1.48
C THR A 76 18.76 -3.17 0.04
N LYS A 77 17.75 -2.66 -0.68
CA LYS A 77 17.95 -1.85 -1.87
C LYS A 77 18.18 -0.41 -1.44
N ALA A 78 19.42 0.03 -1.49
CA ALA A 78 19.69 1.46 -1.50
C ALA A 78 19.19 2.01 -2.84
N ASP A 79 18.19 2.89 -2.81
CA ASP A 79 17.79 3.67 -3.96
C ASP A 79 18.95 4.64 -4.27
N GLY A 80 19.88 4.18 -5.11
CA GLY A 80 21.08 4.92 -5.52
C GLY A 80 20.83 5.91 -6.65
#